data_AF-A0A4Y2HU74-F1
#
_entry.id   AF-A0A4Y2HU74-F1
#
_cell.length_a   1.000
_cell.length_b   1.000
_cell.length_c   1.000
_cell.angle_alpha   90.00
_cell.angle_beta   90.00
_cell.angle_gamma   90.00
#
_symmetry.space_group_name_H-M   'P 1'
#
loop_
_entity.id
_entity.type
_entity.pdbx_description
1 polymer ?
#
loop_
_entity_poly.entity_id
_entity_poly.type
_entity_poly.pdbx_seq_one_letter_code
_entity_poly.pdbx_strand_id
1 'polypeptide(L)'
;MLNFRDMNGYVNSMCNEKWWLSYVLGKNEVEVTFLHPSGPSPSFSYPLTPDVLWIPRSDIIYKVNPITPTGRVYILPFEEKKKFAEIMYLF
;
A
#
# COMPACT_ATOMS: atom_id res chain seq x y z
N MET A 1 3.18 -11.40 -11.14
CA MET A 1 1.94 -11.49 -10.34
C MET A 1 2.31 -12.06 -8.97
N LEU A 2 2.15 -11.30 -7.87
CA LEU A 2 2.61 -11.68 -6.52
C LEU A 2 1.83 -12.88 -5.98
N ASN A 3 2.45 -13.99 -5.55
CA ASN A 3 1.70 -15.14 -5.04
C ASN A 3 1.04 -14.84 -3.68
N PHE A 4 -0.12 -15.42 -3.38
CA PHE A 4 -0.90 -15.05 -2.17
C PHE A 4 -0.13 -15.36 -0.88
N ARG A 5 0.72 -16.40 -0.93
CA ARG A 5 1.60 -16.80 0.17
C ARG A 5 2.64 -15.73 0.52
N ASP A 6 2.94 -14.82 -0.41
CA ASP A 6 3.95 -13.77 -0.26
C ASP A 6 3.35 -12.41 0.13
N MET A 7 2.02 -12.30 0.11
CA MET A 7 1.25 -11.11 0.47
C MET A 7 1.13 -11.00 1.99
N ASN A 8 2.19 -10.51 2.61
CA ASN A 8 2.24 -10.18 4.03
C ASN A 8 2.99 -8.85 4.22
N GLY A 9 2.75 -8.20 5.36
CA GLY A 9 3.37 -6.92 5.67
C GLY A 9 2.76 -5.75 4.90
N TYR A 10 3.60 -4.76 4.62
CA TYR A 10 3.17 -3.53 3.96
C TYR A 10 3.09 -3.70 2.44
N VAL A 11 2.03 -3.17 1.86
CA VAL A 11 1.74 -3.21 0.42
C VAL A 11 1.20 -1.86 -0.01
N ASN A 12 1.36 -1.58 -1.30
CA ASN A 12 0.69 -0.46 -1.92
C ASN A 12 -0.54 -0.94 -2.65
N SER A 13 -1.65 -0.25 -2.39
CA SER A 13 -2.95 -0.61 -2.94
C SER A 13 -3.70 0.58 -3.50
N MET A 14 -4.58 0.34 -4.45
CA MET A 14 -5.60 1.28 -4.88
C MET A 14 -6.91 0.98 -4.18
N CYS A 15 -7.61 2.00 -3.70
CA CYS A 15 -8.96 1.87 -3.18
C CYS A 15 -9.69 3.18 -3.40
N ASN A 16 -10.89 3.12 -3.99
CA ASN A 16 -11.70 4.30 -4.34
C ASN A 16 -10.88 5.34 -5.11
N GLU A 17 -10.18 4.91 -6.17
CA GLU A 17 -9.33 5.76 -7.03
C GLU A 17 -8.18 6.46 -6.31
N LYS A 18 -7.93 6.12 -5.05
CA LYS A 18 -6.82 6.66 -4.25
C LYS A 18 -5.79 5.59 -4.00
N TRP A 19 -4.54 6.00 -4.03
CA TRP A 19 -3.43 5.17 -3.58
C TRP A 19 -3.31 5.21 -2.05
N TRP A 20 -3.06 4.04 -1.48
CA TRP A 20 -2.86 3.85 -0.05
C TRP A 20 -1.65 2.97 0.22
N LEU A 21 -0.98 3.31 1.31
CA LEU A 21 -0.09 2.39 1.99
C LEU A 21 -0.94 1.53 2.92
N SER A 22 -0.87 0.22 2.75
CA SER A 22 -1.73 -0.75 3.39
C SER A 22 -0.93 -1.81 4.12
N TYR A 23 -1.47 -2.35 5.21
CA TYR A 23 -0.89 -3.50 5.90
C TYR A 23 -1.83 -4.71 5.78
N VAL A 24 -1.31 -5.83 5.29
CA VAL A 24 -2.08 -7.06 5.05
C VAL A 24 -2.33 -7.82 6.36
N LEU A 25 -3.59 -8.15 6.61
CA LEU A 25 -4.06 -8.87 7.79
C LEU A 25 -4.37 -10.35 7.49
N GLY A 26 -4.82 -10.69 6.27
CA GLY A 26 -5.35 -12.03 5.92
C GLY A 26 -4.74 -12.71 4.68
N LYS A 27 -4.97 -14.03 4.53
CA LYS A 27 -4.37 -14.92 3.49
C LYS A 27 -5.33 -15.45 2.41
N ASN A 28 -6.63 -15.18 2.49
CA ASN A 28 -7.63 -15.76 1.56
C ASN A 28 -8.27 -14.69 0.68
N GLU A 29 -8.71 -13.60 1.30
CA GLU A 29 -9.02 -12.32 0.67
C GLU A 29 -8.07 -11.29 1.32
N VAL A 30 -7.65 -10.27 0.59
CA VAL A 30 -6.61 -9.35 1.09
C VAL A 30 -7.29 -8.33 1.99
N GLU A 31 -7.52 -8.75 3.24
CA GLU A 31 -7.90 -7.86 4.33
C GLU A 31 -6.73 -6.94 4.61
N VAL A 32 -6.98 -5.63 4.54
CA VAL A 32 -5.97 -4.61 4.77
C VAL A 32 -6.45 -3.55 5.74
N THR A 33 -5.50 -2.91 6.40
CA THR A 33 -5.74 -1.60 7.02
C THR A 33 -4.93 -0.53 6.29
N PHE A 34 -5.54 0.64 6.08
CA PHE A 34 -4.92 1.77 5.41
C PHE A 34 -4.17 2.65 6.40
N LEU A 35 -2.97 3.09 6.02
CA LEU A 35 -2.25 4.14 6.70
C LEU A 35 -2.56 5.48 6.02
N HIS A 36 -2.69 6.53 6.84
CA HIS A 36 -3.06 7.87 6.42
C HIS A 36 -1.82 8.78 6.36
N PRO A 37 -1.80 9.77 5.44
CA PRO A 37 -2.82 10.08 4.44
C PRO A 37 -2.75 9.15 3.23
N SER A 38 -3.83 9.12 2.42
CA SER A 38 -3.77 8.58 1.06
C SER A 38 -2.84 9.43 0.19
N GLY A 39 -2.24 8.85 -0.83
CA GLY A 39 -1.36 9.63 -1.73
C GLY A 39 0.09 9.74 -1.19
N PRO A 40 1.04 10.09 -2.07
CA PRO A 40 2.47 10.17 -1.72
C PRO A 40 2.70 11.10 -0.53
N SER A 41 3.26 10.55 0.55
CA SER A 41 3.52 11.27 1.79
C SER A 41 4.89 10.88 2.35
N PRO A 42 5.63 11.82 2.97
CA PRO A 42 6.87 11.51 3.67
C PRO A 42 6.67 10.65 4.93
N SER A 43 5.45 10.62 5.46
CA SER A 43 5.10 9.89 6.69
C SER A 43 3.66 9.38 6.64
N PHE A 44 3.44 8.21 7.23
CA PHE A 44 2.13 7.60 7.34
C PHE A 44 1.84 7.19 8.78
N SER A 45 0.57 7.23 9.18
CA SER A 45 0.13 6.84 10.51
C SER A 45 -1.10 5.94 10.44
N TYR A 46 -1.23 5.02 11.40
CA TYR A 46 -2.50 4.33 11.59
C TYR A 46 -3.58 5.34 12.01
N PRO A 47 -4.78 5.26 11.42
CA PRO A 47 -5.91 6.05 11.90
C PRO A 47 -6.28 5.64 13.33
N LEU A 48 -6.92 6.54 14.08
CA LEU A 48 -7.36 6.28 15.47
C LEU A 48 -8.32 5.08 15.56
N THR A 49 -9.17 4.93 14.55
CA THR A 49 -10.00 3.74 14.34
C THR A 49 -9.49 3.05 13.08
N PRO A 50 -9.03 1.78 13.15
CA PRO A 50 -8.52 1.07 11.98
C PRO A 50 -9.58 0.92 10.88
N ASP A 51 -9.26 1.41 9.69
CA ASP A 51 -10.06 1.21 8.49
C ASP A 51 -9.73 -0.18 7.91
N VAL A 52 -10.39 -1.22 8.41
CA VAL A 52 -10.20 -2.60 7.90
C VAL A 52 -11.12 -2.82 6.70
N LEU A 53 -10.53 -3.15 5.56
CA LEU A 53 -11.27 -3.38 4.32
C LEU A 53 -10.75 -4.62 3.58
N TRP A 54 -11.67 -5.34 2.96
CA TRP A 54 -11.36 -6.39 2.01
C TRP A 54 -11.22 -5.77 0.63
N ILE A 55 -10.04 -5.88 0.02
CA ILE A 55 -9.82 -5.39 -1.34
C ILE A 55 -9.45 -6.53 -2.29
N PRO A 56 -9.87 -6.42 -3.58
CA PRO A 56 -9.39 -7.31 -4.63
C PRO A 56 -7.88 -7.35 -4.68
N ARG A 57 -7.32 -8.51 -4.96
CA ARG A 57 -5.87 -8.65 -5.18
C ARG A 57 -5.36 -7.84 -6.37
N SER A 58 -6.20 -7.61 -7.39
CA SER A 58 -5.87 -6.72 -8.52
C SER A 58 -5.50 -5.32 -8.05
N ASP A 59 -6.02 -4.92 -6.90
CA ASP A 59 -5.86 -3.58 -6.37
C ASP A 59 -4.59 -3.48 -5.52
N ILE A 60 -3.94 -4.62 -5.20
CA ILE A 60 -2.59 -4.65 -4.65
C ILE A 60 -1.59 -4.51 -5.79
N ILE A 61 -0.87 -3.40 -5.78
CA ILE A 61 0.09 -3.07 -6.83
C ILE A 61 1.41 -3.81 -6.58
N TYR A 62 2.00 -3.67 -5.39
CA TYR A 62 3.19 -4.42 -4.98
C TYR A 62 3.44 -4.37 -3.47
N LYS A 63 4.35 -5.23 -3.01
CA LYS A 63 4.82 -5.31 -1.63
C LYS A 63 5.90 -4.26 -1.35
N VAL A 64 5.74 -3.54 -0.25
CA VAL A 64 6.69 -2.51 0.19
C VAL A 64 7.43 -3.02 1.41
N ASN A 65 8.73 -2.74 1.47
CA ASN A 65 9.49 -2.89 2.70
C ASN A 65 9.81 -1.50 3.23
N PRO A 66 9.07 -0.97 4.22
CA PRO A 66 9.45 0.28 4.89
C PRO A 66 10.74 0.11 5.67
N ILE A 67 11.85 0.21 4.98
CA ILE A 67 13.13 0.40 5.64
C ILE A 67 13.29 1.90 5.76
N THR A 68 13.44 2.33 7.00
CA THR A 68 13.65 3.72 7.33
C THR A 68 14.88 3.76 8.25
N PRO A 69 15.85 4.67 8.06
CA PRO A 69 16.98 4.79 8.97
C PRO A 69 16.57 5.20 10.41
N THR A 70 15.35 5.73 10.58
CA THR A 70 14.84 6.33 11.83
C THR A 70 13.44 5.86 12.24
N GLY A 71 12.83 4.92 11.53
CA GLY A 71 11.46 4.43 11.78
C GLY A 71 10.34 5.07 10.95
N ARG A 72 10.58 6.12 10.13
CA ARG A 72 9.50 7.06 9.73
C ARG A 72 9.27 7.38 8.25
N VAL A 73 10.22 7.11 7.33
CA VAL A 73 10.13 7.57 5.93
C VAL A 73 10.09 6.42 4.93
N TYR A 74 8.96 6.21 4.27
CA TYR A 74 8.83 5.32 3.13
C TYR A 74 9.56 5.90 1.91
N ILE A 75 10.69 5.30 1.54
CA ILE A 75 11.31 5.59 0.25
C ILE A 75 10.79 4.56 -0.74
N LEU A 76 9.81 4.96 -1.55
CA LEU A 76 9.48 4.20 -2.75
C LEU A 76 10.66 4.27 -3.72
N PRO A 77 11.19 3.13 -4.18
CA PRO A 77 12.13 3.07 -5.30
C PRO A 77 11.64 3.90 -6.48
N PHE A 78 12.58 4.52 -7.20
CA PHE A 78 12.27 5.40 -8.33
C PHE A 78 11.39 4.70 -9.41
N GLU A 79 11.66 3.43 -9.68
CA GLU A 79 10.87 2.64 -10.64
C GLU A 79 9.42 2.45 -10.19
N GLU A 80 9.20 2.27 -8.89
CA GLU A 80 7.87 2.14 -8.32
C GLU A 80 7.13 3.47 -8.44
N LYS A 81 7.77 4.60 -8.10
CA LYS A 81 7.21 5.95 -8.28
C LYS A 81 6.78 6.21 -9.72
N LYS A 82 7.59 5.78 -10.71
CA LYS A 82 7.28 5.94 -12.13
C LYS A 82 6.03 5.14 -12.54
N LYS A 83 5.89 3.90 -12.04
CA LYS A 83 4.68 3.09 -12.25
C LYS A 83 3.43 3.74 -11.64
N PHE A 84 3.52 4.40 -10.48
CA PHE A 84 2.36 5.15 -9.97
C PHE A 84 2.02 6.33 -10.84
N ALA A 85 3.01 7.10 -11.29
CA ALA A 85 2.73 8.21 -12.18
C ALA A 85 1.97 7.71 -13.42
N GLU A 86 2.45 6.63 -14.04
CA GLU A 86 1.79 6.02 -15.20
C GLU A 86 0.36 5.52 -14.89
N ILE A 87 0.14 4.84 -13.76
CA ILE A 87 -1.19 4.38 -13.34
C ILE A 87 -2.13 5.54 -13.00
N MET A 88 -1.64 6.59 -12.33
CA MET A 88 -2.40 7.79 -11.99
C MET A 88 -2.75 8.65 -13.21
N TYR A 89 -2.01 8.54 -14.32
CA TYR A 89 -2.32 9.22 -15.59
C TYR A 89 -3.25 8.41 -16.50
N LEU A 90 -3.58 7.17 -16.15
CA LEU A 90 -4.46 6.26 -16.92
C LEU A 90 -5.91 6.25 -16.44
N PHE A 91 -6.21 6.95 -15.34
CA PHE A 91 -7.55 7.19 -14.79
C PHE A 91 -7.76 8.70 -14.63
#